data_AF-A0A2S7T9M4-F1
#
_entry.id   AF-A0A2S7T9M4-F1
#
_cell.length_a   1.000
_cell.length_b   1.000
_cell.length_c   1.000
_cell.angle_alpha   90.00
_cell.angle_beta   90.00
_cell.angle_gamma   90.00
#
_symmetry.space_group_name_H-M   'P 1'
#
loop_
_entity.id
_entity.type
_entity.pdbx_description
1 polymer ?
#
loop_
_entity_poly.entity_id
_entity_poly.type
_entity_poly.pdbx_seq_one_letter_code
_entity_poly.pdbx_strand_id
1 'polypeptide(L)' 'MGIVKREIVYSGDVLNTASRIQSLCNEMNTDILLSNNLLKQIDLKFLDKEFKSVGNITLRGKQQKIELVTPC' A
#
# COMPACT_ATOMS: atom_id res chain seq x y z
N MET A 1 -20.34 -23.50 -26.63
CA MET A 1 -20.98 -23.28 -25.32
C MET A 1 -20.17 -22.21 -24.61
N GLY A 2 -20.76 -21.04 -24.31
CA GLY A 2 -20.03 -19.91 -23.72
C GLY A 2 -20.01 -20.01 -22.20
N ILE A 3 -18.81 -20.04 -21.61
CA ILE A 3 -18.63 -20.01 -20.16
C ILE A 3 -18.75 -18.56 -19.71
N VAL A 4 -19.83 -18.23 -19.00
CA VAL A 4 -19.99 -16.90 -18.39
C VAL A 4 -19.03 -16.81 -17.21
N LYS A 5 -17.89 -16.14 -17.41
CA LYS A 5 -16.93 -15.86 -16.35
C LYS A 5 -17.44 -14.65 -15.56
N ARG A 6 -17.82 -14.85 -14.29
CA ARG A 6 -18.12 -13.76 -13.35
C ARG A 6 -16.83 -13.38 -12.63
N GLU A 7 -16.41 -12.14 -12.81
CA GLU A 7 -15.28 -11.55 -12.07
C GLU A 7 -15.79 -10.43 -11.16
N ILE A 8 -15.25 -10.36 -9.94
CA ILE A 8 -15.49 -9.25 -9.01
C ILE A 8 -14.39 -8.23 -9.26
N VAL A 9 -14.77 -7.05 -9.76
CA VAL A 9 -13.84 -5.95 -10.00
C VAL A 9 -14.06 -4.89 -8.92
N TYR A 10 -12.99 -4.56 -8.21
CA TYR A 10 -12.96 -3.42 -7.30
C TYR A 10 -12.34 -2.22 -8.03
N SER A 11 -12.93 -1.04 -7.85
CA SER A 11 -12.46 0.21 -8.43
C SER A 11 -12.49 1.31 -7.38
N GLY A 12 -11.51 2.21 -7.42
CA GLY A 12 -11.52 3.39 -6.55
C GLY A 12 -10.14 3.95 -6.25
N ASP A 13 -10.15 5.10 -5.59
CA ASP A 13 -8.95 5.83 -5.20
C ASP A 13 -8.00 5.04 -4.30
N VAL A 14 -8.54 4.16 -3.45
CA VAL A 14 -7.75 3.30 -2.56
C VAL A 14 -6.89 2.32 -3.37
N LEU A 15 -7.45 1.68 -4.40
CA LEU A 15 -6.71 0.77 -5.27
C LEU A 15 -5.65 1.49 -6.08
N ASN A 16 -5.98 2.66 -6.62
CA ASN A 16 -5.01 3.50 -7.32
C ASN A 16 -3.87 3.93 -6.39
N THR A 17 -4.18 4.24 -5.14
CA THR A 17 -3.18 4.58 -4.11
C THR A 17 -2.31 3.38 -3.78
N ALA A 18 -2.90 2.20 -3.58
CA ALA A 18 -2.18 0.96 -3.31
C ALA A 18 -1.24 0.57 -4.46
N SER A 19 -1.70 0.67 -5.72
CA SER A 19 -0.87 0.41 -6.91
C SER A 19 0.33 1.36 -6.99
N ARG A 20 0.15 2.64 -6.65
CA ARG A 20 1.25 3.62 -6.60
C ARG A 20 2.24 3.31 -5.48
N ILE A 21 1.77 2.92 -4.29
CA ILE A 21 2.64 2.50 -3.18
C ILE A 21 3.42 1.25 -3.57
N GLN A 22 2.78 0.27 -4.20
CA GLN A 22 3.43 -0.95 -4.68
C GLN A 22 4.49 -0.65 -5.75
N SER A 23 4.28 0.35 -6.61
CA SER A 23 5.31 0.77 -7.58
C SER A 23 6.56 1.31 -6.90
N LEU A 24 6.41 2.01 -5.76
CA LEU A 24 7.53 2.52 -4.97
C LEU A 24 8.37 1.42 -4.31
N CYS A 25 7.83 0.20 -4.13
CA CYS A 25 8.63 -0.93 -3.66
C CYS A 25 9.82 -1.20 -4.58
N ASN A 26 9.60 -1.14 -5.90
CA ASN A 26 10.66 -1.34 -6.89
C ASN A 26 11.68 -0.19 -6.87
N GLU A 27 11.22 1.05 -6.73
CA GLU A 27 12.08 2.23 -6.70
C GLU A 27 12.97 2.26 -5.44
N MET A 28 12.43 1.82 -4.30
CA MET A 28 13.13 1.82 -3.01
C MET A 28 13.77 0.47 -2.66
N ASN A 29 13.70 -0.50 -3.57
CA ASN A 29 14.24 -1.85 -3.41
C ASN A 29 13.84 -2.51 -2.07
N THR A 30 12.54 -2.46 -1.76
CA THR A 30 11.96 -3.07 -0.55
C THR A 30 10.78 -3.96 -0.91
N ASP A 31 10.61 -5.06 -0.17
CA ASP A 31 9.55 -6.04 -0.43
C ASP A 31 8.17 -5.55 0.05
N ILE A 32 8.13 -4.73 1.11
CA ILE A 32 6.87 -4.34 1.78
C ILE A 32 6.86 -2.83 2.05
N LEU A 33 5.83 -2.17 1.53
CA LEU A 33 5.48 -0.80 1.89
C LEU A 33 4.03 -0.71 2.30
N LEU A 34 3.80 0.02 3.38
CA LEU A 34 2.47 0.30 3.90
C LEU A 34 2.32 1.80 4.10
N SER A 35 1.09 2.30 4.02
CA SER A 35 0.79 3.63 4.56
C SER A 35 0.74 3.56 6.08
N ASN A 36 1.22 4.60 6.77
CA ASN A 36 1.13 4.67 8.23
C ASN A 36 -0.34 4.61 8.71
N ASN A 37 -1.28 5.14 7.91
CA ASN A 37 -2.72 5.04 8.19
C ASN A 37 -3.19 3.58 8.27
N LEU A 38 -2.70 2.70 7.39
CA LEU A 38 -3.02 1.27 7.42
C LEU A 38 -2.36 0.61 8.63
N LEU A 39 -1.09 0.93 8.92
CA LEU A 39 -0.39 0.38 10.08
C LEU A 39 -1.14 0.63 11.40
N LYS A 40 -1.73 1.81 11.56
CA LYS A 40 -2.55 2.19 12.74
C LYS A 40 -3.86 1.42 12.86
N GLN A 41 -4.34 0.81 11.79
CA GLN A 41 -5.59 0.03 11.76
C GLN A 41 -5.35 -1.47 11.94
N ILE A 42 -4.12 -1.93 11.76
CA ILE A 42 -3.76 -3.33 11.95
C ILE A 42 -3.36 -3.53 13.42
N ASP A 43 -3.80 -4.64 14.01
CA ASP A 43 -3.30 -5.05 15.32
C ASP A 43 -1.87 -5.59 15.16
N LEU A 44 -0.90 -4.77 15.58
CA LEU A 44 0.53 -5.06 15.49
C LEU A 44 0.94 -6.30 16.26
N LYS A 45 0.13 -6.78 17.21
CA LYS A 45 0.38 -8.02 17.94
C LYS A 45 0.44 -9.24 17.02
N PHE A 46 -0.19 -9.19 15.84
CA PHE A 46 -0.12 -10.28 14.87
C PHE A 46 1.11 -10.21 13.97
N LEU A 47 1.82 -9.08 13.96
CA LEU A 47 2.85 -8.83 12.96
C LEU A 47 4.27 -9.18 13.42
N ASP A 48 4.52 -9.35 14.73
CA ASP A 48 5.85 -9.68 15.32
C ASP A 48 7.04 -8.99 14.62
N LYS A 49 6.81 -7.78 14.11
CA LYS A 49 7.73 -7.02 13.28
C LYS A 49 7.66 -5.56 13.68
N GLU A 50 8.83 -4.96 13.82
CA GLU A 50 8.95 -3.52 13.96
C GLU A 50 8.82 -2.87 12.58
N PHE A 51 8.24 -1.68 12.55
CA PHE A 51 8.12 -0.89 11.33
C PHE A 51 8.92 0.39 11.49
N LYS A 52 9.69 0.74 10.46
CA LYS A 52 10.40 2.01 10.36
C LYS A 52 9.74 2.92 9.34
N SER A 53 9.74 4.21 9.63
CA SER A 53 9.28 5.23 8.68
C SER A 53 10.27 5.36 7.53
N VAL A 54 9.75 5.29 6.31
CA VAL A 54 10.48 5.54 5.07
C VAL A 54 10.38 7.03 4.71
N GLY A 55 9.36 7.72 5.22
CA GLY A 55 9.17 9.17 5.08
C GLY A 55 7.82 9.54 4.45
N ASN A 56 7.62 10.85 4.27
CA ASN A 56 6.41 11.43 3.70
C ASN A 56 6.54 11.61 2.19
N ILE A 57 5.84 10.79 1.40
CA ILE A 57 5.94 10.76 -0.06
C ILE A 57 4.65 11.31 -0.68
N THR A 58 4.82 12.19 -1.68
CA THR A 58 3.70 12.66 -2.51
C THR A 58 3.48 11.66 -3.63
N LEU A 59 2.35 10.96 -3.61
CA LEU A 59 2.01 10.04 -4.69
C LEU A 59 1.59 10.81 -5.95
N ARG A 60 1.98 10.30 -7.12
CA ARG A 60 1.62 10.90 -8.42
C ARG A 60 0.10 11.08 -8.53
N GLY A 61 -0.34 12.31 -8.81
CA GLY A 61 -1.76 12.65 -8.94
C GLY A 61 -2.50 12.88 -7.61
N LYS A 62 -1.80 12.89 -6.47
CA LYS A 62 -2.33 13.30 -5.16
C LYS A 62 -1.52 14.50 -4.66
N GLN A 63 -2.19 15.50 -4.07
CA GLN A 63 -1.52 16.65 -3.45
C GLN A 63 -1.09 16.37 -2.00
N GLN A 64 -1.74 15.39 -1.35
CA GLN A 64 -1.45 15.04 0.03
C GLN A 64 -0.27 14.06 0.10
N LYS A 65 0.66 14.36 1.03
CA LYS A 65 1.74 13.45 1.39
C LYS A 65 1.19 12.31 2.23
N ILE A 66 1.67 11.10 1.96
CA ILE A 66 1.37 9.92 2.76
C ILE A 66 2.68 9.45 3.37
N GLU A 67 2.67 9.22 4.68
CA GLU A 67 3.79 8.57 5.35
C GLU A 67 3.80 7.09 4.99
N LEU A 68 4.92 6.62 4.46
CA LEU A 68 5.16 5.20 4.18
C LEU A 68 6.06 4.59 5.24
N VAL A 69 5.78 3.33 5.56
CA VAL A 69 6.50 2.53 6.54
C VAL A 69 6.86 1.19 5.93
N THR A 70 7.98 0.62 6.36
CA THR A 70 8.47 -0.70 5.94
C THR A 70 8.82 -1.52 7.19
N PRO A 71 8.63 -2.84 7.20
CA PRO A 71 9.15 -3.68 8.26
C PRO A 71 10.68 -3.55 8.37
N CYS A 72 11.21 -3.65 9.60
CA CYS A 72 12.64 -3.73 9.89
C CYS A 72 13.11 -5.19 10.00
#